data_AF-A0AAX6MIB2-F1
#
_entry.id   AF-A0AAX6MIB2-F1
#
_cell.length_a   1.000
_cell.length_b   1.000
_cell.length_c   1.000
_cell.angle_alpha   90.00
_cell.angle_beta   90.00
_cell.angle_gamma   90.00
#
_symmetry.space_group_name_H-M   'P 1'
#
loop_
_entity.id
_entity.type
_entity.pdbx_description
1 polymer ?
#
loop_
_entity_poly.entity_id
_entity_poly.type
_entity_poly.pdbx_seq_one_letter_code
_entity_poly.pdbx_strand_id
1 'polypeptide(L)'
;MASKGVRCLNEAFKGLSLSSQTCREAVSHRIPSSTITRSMATEAPLPKITTSVDADSLWRPASTVPLTIFNFPSFEPQRLESWSAKHLQLPLRRDILHLAVVYEGDNTRQGTASTKTRWEVAGSHRKMRPQKGTGRARLGSRQSPMLRGGGKVFGPKPRDFGTKLPRKVYDLAWRTALSYRYRRGELIVCQDGMELPLPAEFADLVAAGALQDELQRSFKAKWVRQVLDANDWGRRSGRSTFITTSPRDNLFEALEEVPNYGRALEIDDVDVKNLLETGRLIVEREALKELIESHQSDLVARVFVTNPALPRAPESGKVLVE
;
A
#
# COMPACT_ATOMS: atom_id res chain seq x y z
N MET A 1 5.18 51.00 7.12
CA MET A 1 4.08 51.69 7.82
C MET A 1 2.83 51.47 6.98
N ALA A 2 2.04 50.43 7.24
CA ALA A 2 0.94 50.37 8.21
C ALA A 2 -0.17 51.40 7.86
N SER A 3 -1.46 51.08 7.76
CA SER A 3 -2.23 49.85 8.00
C SER A 3 -3.69 50.09 7.56
N LYS A 4 -4.47 48.98 7.47
CA LYS A 4 -5.93 48.82 7.57
C LYS A 4 -6.62 48.31 6.30
N GLY A 5 -6.78 46.99 6.27
CA GLY A 5 -7.67 46.27 5.37
C GLY A 5 -8.00 44.91 5.96
N VAL A 6 -8.84 44.88 7.01
CA VAL A 6 -9.47 43.67 7.53
C VAL A 6 -10.89 44.01 7.89
N ARG A 7 -11.85 43.44 7.16
CA ARG A 7 -13.22 43.06 7.56
C ARG A 7 -14.01 42.74 6.29
N CYS A 8 -14.32 41.45 6.10
CA CYS A 8 -15.61 40.95 5.59
C CYS A 8 -15.47 39.52 5.09
N LEU A 9 -15.61 38.54 6.00
CA LEU A 9 -16.03 37.17 5.64
C LEU A 9 -16.92 36.50 6.71
N ASN A 10 -17.35 37.22 7.75
CA ASN A 10 -18.15 36.65 8.86
C ASN A 10 -19.65 37.02 8.85
N GLU A 11 -20.17 37.60 7.77
CA GLU A 11 -21.60 37.99 7.69
C GLU A 11 -22.49 37.01 6.90
N ALA A 12 -21.96 35.92 6.37
CA ALA A 12 -22.72 35.04 5.45
C ALA A 12 -23.39 33.80 6.08
N PHE A 13 -23.40 33.62 7.41
CA PHE A 13 -23.89 32.37 8.04
C PHE A 13 -24.95 32.53 9.15
N LYS A 14 -25.74 33.61 9.14
CA LYS A 14 -26.85 33.82 10.10
C LYS A 14 -28.25 33.75 9.47
N GLY A 15 -28.53 32.68 8.76
CA GLY A 15 -29.89 32.38 8.34
C GLY A 15 -30.01 30.92 8.00
N LEU A 16 -30.67 30.16 8.88
CA LEU A 16 -31.34 28.86 8.71
C LEU A 16 -31.10 27.97 9.94
N SER A 17 -31.77 28.33 11.04
CA SER A 17 -32.21 27.37 12.05
C SER A 17 -33.75 27.39 12.06
N LEU A 18 -34.34 26.19 12.04
CA LEU A 18 -35.68 25.79 12.48
C LEU A 18 -35.90 24.37 11.91
N SER A 19 -35.44 23.34 12.63
CA SER A 19 -36.24 22.54 13.58
C SER A 19 -37.13 21.49 12.90
N SER A 20 -36.65 20.25 12.80
CA SER A 20 -37.49 19.07 12.59
C SER A 20 -37.44 18.21 13.85
N GLN A 21 -38.37 18.44 14.76
CA GLN A 21 -38.66 17.51 15.86
C GLN A 21 -39.52 16.36 15.32
N THR A 22 -39.21 15.17 15.84
CA THR A 22 -39.88 13.90 15.59
C THR A 22 -41.25 13.84 16.27
N CYS A 23 -42.28 13.36 15.58
CA CYS A 23 -43.53 12.93 16.21
C CYS A 23 -43.81 11.46 15.84
N ARG A 24 -43.97 10.64 16.88
CA ARG A 24 -44.50 9.28 16.87
C ARG A 24 -46.00 9.32 17.22
N GLU A 25 -46.73 8.40 16.58
CA GLU A 25 -47.96 7.68 17.02
C GLU A 25 -49.33 8.39 17.20
N ALA A 26 -50.25 7.97 16.30
CA ALA A 26 -51.62 7.44 16.46
C ALA A 26 -52.72 8.23 17.23
N VAL A 27 -53.90 8.36 16.61
CA VAL A 27 -55.18 7.66 16.94
C VAL A 27 -56.32 8.20 16.04
N SER A 28 -57.20 7.28 15.68
CA SER A 28 -58.39 7.34 14.82
C SER A 28 -59.49 8.33 15.25
N HIS A 29 -60.25 8.89 14.30
CA HIS A 29 -61.72 8.94 14.37
C HIS A 29 -62.36 9.00 12.96
N ARG A 30 -63.44 8.23 12.80
CA ARG A 30 -64.25 8.04 11.58
C ARG A 30 -65.23 9.20 11.38
N ILE A 31 -65.51 9.55 10.12
CA ILE A 31 -66.73 10.28 9.72
C ILE A 31 -67.48 9.40 8.69
N PRO A 32 -68.79 9.18 8.83
CA PRO A 32 -69.57 8.32 7.94
C PRO A 32 -70.26 9.08 6.81
N SER A 33 -70.91 8.29 5.94
CA SER A 33 -71.85 8.63 4.86
C SER A 33 -71.21 8.92 3.50
N SER A 34 -71.72 8.46 2.37
CA SER A 34 -72.78 7.48 2.08
C SER A 34 -72.54 6.96 0.66
N THR A 35 -72.75 5.66 0.49
CA THR A 35 -72.62 4.89 -0.75
C THR A 35 -73.53 5.42 -1.87
N ILE A 36 -72.96 5.67 -3.05
CA ILE A 36 -73.66 5.47 -4.33
C ILE A 36 -72.80 4.55 -5.17
N THR A 37 -73.34 3.36 -5.42
CA THR A 37 -72.78 2.26 -6.18
C THR A 37 -72.85 2.54 -7.68
N ARG A 38 -71.74 2.31 -8.38
CA ARG A 38 -71.78 1.66 -9.70
C ARG A 38 -70.52 0.83 -9.90
N SER A 39 -70.61 -0.42 -9.44
CA SER A 39 -69.67 -1.49 -9.64
C SER A 39 -69.77 -2.03 -11.07
N MET A 40 -68.82 -1.67 -11.95
CA MET A 40 -68.48 -2.46 -13.15
C MET A 40 -66.99 -2.33 -13.44
N ALA A 41 -66.14 -2.72 -12.48
CA ALA A 41 -64.76 -3.06 -12.75
C ALA A 41 -64.56 -4.47 -12.22
N THR A 42 -64.49 -5.45 -13.13
CA THR A 42 -64.02 -6.78 -12.81
C THR A 42 -62.53 -6.63 -12.46
N GLU A 43 -62.20 -6.55 -11.18
CA GLU A 43 -60.80 -6.68 -10.74
C GLU A 43 -60.37 -8.11 -11.06
N ALA A 44 -59.69 -8.29 -12.19
CA ALA A 44 -58.97 -9.51 -12.46
C ALA A 44 -57.89 -9.65 -11.37
N PRO A 45 -57.82 -10.76 -10.63
CA PRO A 45 -56.72 -10.99 -9.72
C PRO A 45 -55.46 -10.99 -10.56
N LEU A 46 -54.53 -10.05 -10.29
CA LEU A 46 -53.20 -10.12 -10.88
C LEU A 46 -52.66 -11.52 -10.57
N PRO A 47 -52.21 -12.28 -11.59
CA PRO A 47 -51.69 -13.60 -11.32
C PRO A 47 -50.55 -13.44 -10.31
N LYS A 48 -50.57 -14.24 -9.24
CA LYS A 48 -49.48 -14.32 -8.26
C LYS A 48 -48.25 -14.91 -8.95
N ILE A 49 -47.66 -14.16 -9.88
CA ILE A 49 -46.37 -14.39 -10.49
C ILE A 49 -45.34 -13.59 -9.70
N THR A 50 -45.45 -13.59 -8.37
CA THR A 50 -44.28 -13.41 -7.52
C THR A 50 -43.79 -14.81 -7.23
N THR A 51 -43.07 -15.39 -8.18
CA THR A 51 -42.05 -16.38 -7.82
C THR A 51 -41.06 -15.61 -6.96
N SER A 52 -41.24 -15.61 -5.64
CA SER A 52 -40.15 -15.29 -4.74
C SER A 52 -39.09 -16.34 -5.02
N VAL A 53 -38.14 -16.02 -5.89
CA VAL A 53 -36.95 -16.84 -6.05
C VAL A 53 -36.36 -16.89 -4.66
N ASP A 54 -36.34 -18.07 -4.05
CA ASP A 54 -35.72 -18.26 -2.74
C ASP A 54 -34.31 -17.73 -2.85
N ALA A 55 -34.02 -16.63 -2.15
CA ALA A 55 -32.75 -15.91 -2.24
C ALA A 55 -31.55 -16.78 -1.81
N ASP A 56 -31.82 -17.95 -1.23
CA ASP A 56 -30.85 -18.97 -0.85
C ASP A 56 -30.41 -19.86 -2.02
N SER A 57 -31.11 -19.84 -3.16
CA SER A 57 -30.72 -20.54 -4.39
C SER A 57 -29.71 -19.78 -5.27
N LEU A 58 -29.43 -18.52 -4.95
CA LEU A 58 -28.43 -17.72 -5.66
C LEU A 58 -27.02 -18.08 -5.18
N TRP A 59 -26.12 -18.40 -6.11
CA TRP A 59 -24.70 -18.59 -5.80
C TRP A 59 -24.14 -17.33 -5.14
N ARG A 60 -23.68 -17.45 -3.88
CA ARG A 60 -23.03 -16.37 -3.14
C ARG A 60 -21.52 -16.63 -3.11
N PRO A 61 -20.68 -15.68 -3.53
CA PRO A 61 -19.24 -15.84 -3.42
C PRO A 61 -18.84 -15.92 -1.94
N ALA A 62 -17.81 -16.70 -1.64
CA ALA A 62 -17.26 -16.78 -0.30
C ALA A 62 -16.81 -15.39 0.18
N SER A 63 -17.28 -14.98 1.35
CA SER A 63 -16.90 -13.70 1.97
C SER A 63 -15.55 -13.77 2.68
N THR A 64 -15.09 -14.98 3.01
CA THR A 64 -13.85 -15.27 3.72
C THR A 64 -13.01 -16.33 3.01
N VAL A 65 -11.75 -16.39 3.40
CA VAL A 65 -10.66 -17.12 2.77
C VAL A 65 -9.76 -17.70 3.87
N PRO A 66 -9.40 -19.00 3.82
CA PRO A 66 -8.54 -19.60 4.82
C PRO A 66 -7.06 -19.25 4.59
N LEU A 67 -6.31 -19.08 5.67
CA LEU A 67 -4.89 -18.78 5.68
C LEU A 67 -4.20 -19.68 6.71
N THR A 68 -3.25 -20.50 6.25
CA THR A 68 -2.45 -21.39 7.11
C THR A 68 -1.28 -20.63 7.71
N ILE A 69 -1.09 -20.76 9.02
CA ILE A 69 0.07 -20.24 9.74
C ILE A 69 1.07 -21.38 9.93
N PHE A 70 2.30 -21.14 9.52
CA PHE A 70 3.40 -22.08 9.59
C PHE A 70 4.36 -21.77 10.74
N ASN A 71 5.08 -22.78 11.21
CA ASN A 71 6.21 -22.58 12.09
C ASN A 71 7.47 -22.20 11.29
N PHE A 72 8.29 -21.26 11.77
CA PHE A 72 9.64 -21.03 11.25
C PHE A 72 10.65 -21.71 12.19
N PRO A 73 11.62 -22.51 11.71
CA PRO A 73 12.09 -22.70 10.33
C PRO A 73 11.60 -23.97 9.61
N SER A 74 10.84 -24.84 10.29
CA SER A 74 10.47 -26.17 9.77
C SER A 74 9.27 -26.18 8.82
N PHE A 75 8.47 -25.10 8.79
CA PHE A 75 7.29 -24.94 7.93
C PHE A 75 6.17 -25.95 8.12
N GLU A 76 6.03 -26.44 9.34
CA GLU A 76 4.88 -27.25 9.72
C GLU A 76 3.64 -26.34 9.89
N PRO A 77 2.47 -26.72 9.34
CA PRO A 77 1.24 -25.97 9.53
C PRO A 77 0.78 -26.11 10.99
N GLN A 78 0.69 -24.99 11.70
CA GLN A 78 0.25 -24.97 13.10
C GLN A 78 -1.23 -24.61 13.21
N ARG A 79 -1.64 -23.51 12.55
CA ARG A 79 -2.96 -22.90 12.77
C ARG A 79 -3.65 -22.57 11.46
N LEU A 80 -4.98 -22.51 11.48
CA LEU A 80 -5.79 -22.01 10.37
C LEU A 80 -6.58 -20.77 10.79
N GLU A 81 -6.41 -19.67 10.04
CA GLU A 81 -7.16 -18.43 10.22
C GLU A 81 -8.10 -18.16 9.04
N SER A 82 -9.18 -17.44 9.30
CA SER A 82 -10.15 -16.94 8.33
C SER A 82 -9.96 -15.43 8.14
N TRP A 83 -9.79 -15.04 6.89
CA TRP A 83 -9.60 -13.66 6.45
C TRP A 83 -10.66 -13.25 5.45
N SER A 84 -11.02 -11.97 5.39
CA SER A 84 -11.96 -11.52 4.35
C SER A 84 -11.40 -11.68 2.94
N ALA A 85 -12.25 -12.09 2.00
CA ALA A 85 -11.93 -12.12 0.57
C ALA A 85 -11.51 -10.74 0.04
N LYS A 86 -11.98 -9.65 0.66
CA LYS A 86 -11.58 -8.28 0.31
C LYS A 86 -10.14 -7.92 0.73
N HIS A 87 -9.50 -8.74 1.55
CA HIS A 87 -8.11 -8.55 1.97
C HIS A 87 -7.14 -9.36 1.10
N LEU A 88 -7.41 -10.66 0.92
CA LEU A 88 -6.46 -11.60 0.31
C LEU A 88 -6.93 -12.24 -1.01
N GLN A 89 -8.15 -11.96 -1.47
CA GLN A 89 -8.71 -12.57 -2.68
C GLN A 89 -9.34 -11.53 -3.62
N LEU A 90 -8.70 -10.37 -3.74
CA LEU A 90 -9.10 -9.35 -4.71
C LEU A 90 -8.78 -9.77 -6.15
N PRO A 91 -9.58 -9.30 -7.14
CA PRO A 91 -9.23 -9.46 -8.54
C PRO A 91 -7.93 -8.72 -8.87
N LEU A 92 -7.09 -9.32 -9.72
CA LEU A 92 -5.83 -8.72 -10.13
C LEU A 92 -6.09 -7.47 -11.00
N ARG A 93 -5.70 -6.30 -10.48
CA ARG A 93 -5.79 -5.00 -11.15
C ARG A 93 -4.40 -4.43 -11.43
N ARG A 94 -3.89 -4.72 -12.64
CA ARG A 94 -2.53 -4.30 -13.06
C ARG A 94 -2.39 -2.78 -13.17
N ASP A 95 -3.45 -2.09 -13.53
CA ASP A 95 -3.55 -0.63 -13.59
C ASP A 95 -3.27 0.01 -12.22
N ILE A 96 -3.91 -0.48 -11.16
CA ILE A 96 -3.72 0.02 -9.79
C ILE A 96 -2.31 -0.29 -9.28
N LEU A 97 -1.83 -1.52 -9.50
CA LEU A 97 -0.47 -1.91 -9.11
C LEU A 97 0.58 -1.05 -9.82
N HIS A 98 0.42 -0.80 -11.11
CA HIS A 98 1.31 0.07 -11.88
C HIS A 98 1.34 1.49 -11.31
N LEU A 99 0.19 2.08 -10.99
CA LEU A 99 0.13 3.43 -10.41
C LEU A 99 0.87 3.51 -9.07
N ALA A 100 0.72 2.51 -8.21
CA ALA A 100 1.40 2.46 -6.92
C ALA A 100 2.93 2.34 -7.07
N VAL A 101 3.40 1.43 -7.93
CA VAL A 101 4.84 1.23 -8.16
C VAL A 101 5.51 2.44 -8.80
N VAL A 102 4.82 3.11 -9.74
CA VAL A 102 5.33 4.36 -10.34
C VAL A 102 5.36 5.48 -9.31
N TYR A 103 4.31 5.62 -8.50
CA TYR A 103 4.24 6.58 -7.40
C TYR A 103 5.39 6.39 -6.39
N GLU A 104 5.67 5.15 -5.98
CA GLU A 104 6.82 4.83 -5.12
C GLU A 104 8.14 5.24 -5.79
N GLY A 105 8.36 4.82 -7.04
CA GLY A 105 9.59 5.12 -7.78
C GLY A 105 9.85 6.62 -8.01
N ASP A 106 8.79 7.41 -8.21
CA ASP A 106 8.87 8.86 -8.33
C ASP A 106 9.28 9.51 -7.00
N ASN A 107 8.79 9.00 -5.87
CA ASN A 107 9.10 9.52 -4.53
C ASN A 107 10.49 9.12 -4.02
N THR A 108 10.99 7.92 -4.38
CA THR A 108 12.35 7.49 -4.00
C THR A 108 13.44 8.26 -4.77
N ARG A 109 13.07 8.98 -5.85
CA ARG A 109 14.04 9.65 -6.72
C ARG A 109 14.65 10.90 -6.07
N GLN A 110 15.97 10.91 -5.90
CA GLN A 110 16.70 12.03 -5.31
C GLN A 110 16.64 13.35 -6.10
N GLY A 111 16.55 13.28 -7.43
CA GLY A 111 16.38 14.48 -8.27
C GLY A 111 17.53 15.51 -8.24
N THR A 112 18.78 15.12 -8.01
CA THR A 112 19.93 16.03 -7.80
C THR A 112 20.66 16.50 -9.07
N ALA A 113 20.23 16.03 -10.25
CA ALA A 113 20.91 16.36 -11.51
C ALA A 113 20.86 17.87 -11.80
N SER A 114 22.04 18.49 -11.96
CA SER A 114 22.17 19.92 -12.22
C SER A 114 23.11 20.18 -13.39
N THR A 115 22.70 21.07 -14.29
CA THR A 115 23.53 21.57 -15.39
C THR A 115 23.60 23.09 -15.34
N LYS A 116 24.77 23.65 -15.67
CA LYS A 116 24.96 25.09 -15.74
C LYS A 116 24.28 25.67 -16.98
N THR A 117 23.38 26.61 -16.76
CA THR A 117 22.85 27.48 -17.82
C THR A 117 23.90 28.52 -18.20
N ARG A 118 23.68 29.26 -19.30
CA ARG A 118 24.61 30.30 -19.75
C ARG A 118 24.93 31.37 -18.68
N TRP A 119 24.05 31.54 -17.70
CA TRP A 119 24.17 32.52 -16.62
C TRP A 119 25.00 32.00 -15.43
N GLU A 120 25.13 30.68 -15.30
CA GLU A 120 25.86 30.02 -14.22
C GLU A 120 27.25 29.55 -14.66
N VAL A 121 27.50 29.51 -15.98
CA VAL A 121 28.83 29.21 -16.53
C VAL A 121 29.78 30.36 -16.25
N ALA A 122 30.90 30.06 -15.62
CA ALA A 122 31.94 31.03 -15.31
C ALA A 122 32.49 31.72 -16.57
N GLY A 123 32.59 33.04 -16.54
CA GLY A 123 33.17 33.85 -17.62
C GLY A 123 32.66 35.28 -17.64
N SER A 124 33.27 36.10 -18.52
CA SER A 124 32.80 37.47 -18.76
C SER A 124 31.53 37.49 -19.61
N HIS A 125 30.56 38.33 -19.22
CA HIS A 125 29.36 38.62 -20.02
C HIS A 125 29.63 39.66 -21.12
N ARG A 126 30.88 40.14 -21.26
CA ARG A 126 31.30 41.05 -22.33
C ARG A 126 31.06 40.40 -23.69
N LYS A 127 30.58 41.20 -24.62
CA LYS A 127 30.44 40.81 -26.02
C LYS A 127 31.80 40.41 -26.60
N MET A 128 31.89 39.22 -27.19
CA MET A 128 33.16 38.67 -27.68
C MET A 128 33.77 39.50 -28.82
N ARG A 129 32.94 40.16 -29.63
CA ARG A 129 33.39 41.01 -30.75
C ARG A 129 32.36 42.07 -31.15
N PRO A 130 32.76 43.11 -31.89
CA PRO A 130 31.85 44.15 -32.37
C PRO A 130 30.67 43.61 -33.20
N GLN A 131 29.58 44.38 -33.26
CA GLN A 131 28.33 43.96 -33.94
C GLN A 131 28.49 43.77 -35.44
N LYS A 132 29.40 44.53 -36.07
CA LYS A 132 29.69 44.54 -37.51
C LYS A 132 31.20 44.75 -37.73
N GLY A 133 31.68 44.63 -38.97
CA GLY A 133 33.08 44.92 -39.33
C GLY A 133 34.09 43.78 -39.11
N THR A 134 33.65 42.58 -38.70
CA THR A 134 34.56 41.45 -38.40
C THR A 134 34.53 40.31 -39.42
N GLY A 135 33.67 40.36 -40.44
CA GLY A 135 33.58 39.33 -41.49
C GLY A 135 33.13 37.93 -41.04
N ARG A 136 32.68 37.74 -39.79
CA ARG A 136 32.16 36.44 -39.31
C ARG A 136 30.81 36.58 -38.57
N ALA A 137 30.12 35.48 -38.28
CA ALA A 137 28.76 35.46 -37.70
C ALA A 137 28.60 36.19 -36.33
N ARG A 138 27.59 37.03 -36.13
CA ARG A 138 27.43 37.83 -34.89
C ARG A 138 27.51 36.96 -33.62
N LEU A 139 28.24 37.45 -32.63
CA LEU A 139 28.45 36.72 -31.38
C LEU A 139 28.28 37.61 -30.14
N GLY A 140 27.51 37.09 -29.19
CA GLY A 140 27.27 37.73 -27.89
C GLY A 140 28.35 37.35 -26.88
N SER A 141 27.91 36.83 -25.72
CA SER A 141 28.79 36.39 -24.65
C SER A 141 29.37 34.97 -24.90
N ARG A 142 30.50 34.65 -24.25
CA ARG A 142 31.19 33.36 -24.41
C ARG A 142 30.38 32.16 -23.92
N GLN A 143 29.50 32.36 -22.94
CA GLN A 143 28.68 31.33 -22.30
C GLN A 143 27.49 30.87 -23.16
N SER A 144 27.35 31.40 -24.38
CA SER A 144 26.27 31.04 -25.29
C SER A 144 26.25 29.52 -25.53
N PRO A 145 25.08 28.84 -25.45
CA PRO A 145 24.96 27.40 -25.71
C PRO A 145 25.46 26.96 -27.08
N MET A 146 25.46 27.88 -28.07
CA MET A 146 25.96 27.62 -29.42
C MET A 146 27.49 27.47 -29.47
N LEU A 147 28.20 27.93 -28.43
CA LEU A 147 29.65 27.89 -28.35
C LEU A 147 30.11 26.70 -27.51
N ARG A 148 31.32 26.20 -27.82
CA ARG A 148 32.01 25.22 -26.97
C ARG A 148 32.27 25.84 -25.60
N GLY A 149 31.97 25.08 -24.55
CA GLY A 149 32.07 25.57 -23.16
C GLY A 149 30.95 26.56 -22.76
N GLY A 150 29.91 26.72 -23.59
CA GLY A 150 28.67 27.41 -23.23
C GLY A 150 27.78 26.58 -22.30
N GLY A 151 26.83 27.24 -21.64
CA GLY A 151 25.87 26.57 -20.77
C GLY A 151 24.75 25.88 -21.55
N LYS A 152 24.13 24.84 -20.97
CA LYS A 152 22.99 24.13 -21.59
C LYS A 152 21.70 24.93 -21.35
N VAL A 153 20.87 25.11 -22.39
CA VAL A 153 19.61 25.90 -22.28
C VAL A 153 18.57 25.14 -21.46
N PHE A 154 18.14 23.98 -21.93
CA PHE A 154 17.19 23.11 -21.23
C PHE A 154 17.96 21.91 -20.62
N GLY A 155 18.86 22.23 -19.70
CA GLY A 155 19.56 21.23 -18.91
C GLY A 155 18.73 20.77 -17.71
N PRO A 156 19.01 19.58 -17.15
CA PRO A 156 18.40 19.16 -15.90
C PRO A 156 18.76 20.14 -14.77
N LYS A 157 17.81 20.32 -13.86
CA LYS A 157 17.97 21.07 -12.62
C LYS A 157 17.47 20.23 -11.46
N PRO A 158 18.03 20.43 -10.26
CA PRO A 158 17.51 19.77 -9.08
C PRO A 158 16.04 20.11 -8.92
N ARG A 159 15.20 19.08 -8.85
CA ARG A 159 13.75 19.23 -8.74
C ARG A 159 13.15 18.04 -8.04
N ASP A 160 12.02 18.26 -7.40
CA ASP A 160 11.20 17.20 -6.86
C ASP A 160 10.48 16.46 -8.00
N PHE A 161 10.51 15.13 -7.95
CA PHE A 161 9.84 14.24 -8.89
C PHE A 161 8.59 13.59 -8.29
N GLY A 162 8.34 13.77 -6.99
CA GLY A 162 7.24 13.13 -6.28
C GLY A 162 5.89 13.40 -6.93
N THR A 163 5.16 12.32 -7.20
CA THR A 163 3.79 12.37 -7.70
C THR A 163 2.80 12.14 -6.55
N LYS A 164 1.51 12.43 -6.76
CA LYS A 164 0.48 12.23 -5.73
C LYS A 164 -0.43 11.08 -6.12
N LEU A 165 -0.72 10.19 -5.17
CA LEU A 165 -1.68 9.10 -5.32
C LEU A 165 -2.72 9.16 -4.20
N PRO A 166 -4.04 9.01 -4.48
CA PRO A 166 -5.05 8.95 -3.44
C PRO A 166 -4.81 7.76 -2.50
N ARG A 167 -4.88 7.99 -1.18
CA ARG A 167 -4.62 6.95 -0.17
C ARG A 167 -5.42 5.66 -0.39
N LYS A 168 -6.71 5.78 -0.73
CA LYS A 168 -7.57 4.61 -0.99
C LYS A 168 -7.09 3.77 -2.18
N VAL A 169 -6.51 4.40 -3.20
CA VAL A 169 -5.95 3.71 -4.37
C VAL A 169 -4.66 2.99 -3.99
N TYR A 170 -3.82 3.61 -3.17
CA TYR A 170 -2.60 2.99 -2.63
C TYR A 170 -2.92 1.78 -1.74
N ASP A 171 -3.83 1.93 -0.78
CA ASP A 171 -4.32 0.85 0.09
C ASP A 171 -4.96 -0.32 -0.69
N LEU A 172 -5.64 -0.01 -1.80
CA LEU A 172 -6.15 -1.03 -2.71
C LEU A 172 -5.01 -1.75 -3.47
N ALA A 173 -3.96 -1.03 -3.87
CA ALA A 173 -2.79 -1.62 -4.51
C ALA A 173 -2.08 -2.62 -3.58
N TRP A 174 -1.87 -2.25 -2.31
CA TRP A 174 -1.31 -3.11 -1.27
C TRP A 174 -2.06 -4.44 -1.15
N ARG A 175 -3.38 -4.39 -0.93
CA ARG A 175 -4.21 -5.58 -0.83
C ARG A 175 -4.26 -6.38 -2.12
N THR A 176 -4.22 -5.72 -3.28
CA THR A 176 -4.17 -6.40 -4.59
C THR A 176 -2.85 -7.15 -4.77
N ALA A 177 -1.72 -6.59 -4.31
CA ALA A 177 -0.41 -7.24 -4.34
C ALA A 177 -0.37 -8.46 -3.41
N LEU A 178 -0.86 -8.32 -2.17
CA LEU A 178 -1.00 -9.44 -1.24
C LEU A 178 -1.92 -10.53 -1.79
N SER A 179 -3.07 -10.14 -2.37
CA SER A 179 -4.00 -11.08 -2.99
C SER A 179 -3.39 -11.83 -4.16
N TYR A 180 -2.55 -11.15 -4.95
CA TYR A 180 -1.82 -11.78 -6.05
C TYR A 180 -0.85 -12.85 -5.55
N ARG A 181 -0.12 -12.59 -4.46
CA ARG A 181 0.78 -13.57 -3.82
C ARG A 181 0.03 -14.73 -3.20
N TYR A 182 -1.06 -14.44 -2.48
CA TYR A 182 -1.93 -15.45 -1.88
C TYR A 182 -2.47 -16.42 -2.93
N ARG A 183 -3.03 -15.91 -4.04
CA ARG A 183 -3.56 -16.74 -5.13
C ARG A 183 -2.54 -17.65 -5.80
N ARG A 184 -1.25 -17.30 -5.74
CA ARG A 184 -0.14 -18.08 -6.30
C ARG A 184 0.50 -19.03 -5.29
N GLY A 185 0.07 -19.02 -4.03
CA GLY A 185 0.73 -19.76 -2.94
C GLY A 185 2.12 -19.22 -2.61
N GLU A 186 2.40 -17.97 -2.97
CA GLU A 186 3.70 -17.31 -2.74
C GLU A 186 3.70 -16.49 -1.44
N LEU A 187 2.52 -16.27 -0.84
CA LEU A 187 2.37 -15.67 0.48
C LEU A 187 2.40 -16.78 1.54
N ILE A 188 3.46 -16.79 2.34
CA ILE A 188 3.68 -17.74 3.43
C ILE A 188 3.62 -16.94 4.72
N VAL A 189 2.74 -17.35 5.63
CA VAL A 189 2.54 -16.66 6.90
C VAL A 189 3.07 -17.54 8.01
N CYS A 190 3.96 -17.00 8.82
CA CYS A 190 4.55 -17.72 9.93
C CYS A 190 4.01 -17.23 11.27
N GLN A 191 4.22 -18.03 12.30
CA GLN A 191 4.09 -17.59 13.67
C GLN A 191 5.01 -16.38 13.94
N ASP A 192 4.60 -15.57 14.91
CA ASP A 192 5.36 -14.42 15.38
C ASP A 192 6.67 -14.88 16.06
N GLY A 193 7.71 -14.06 15.99
CA GLY A 193 9.02 -14.47 16.49
C GLY A 193 9.84 -15.22 15.43
N MET A 194 9.77 -14.75 14.18
CA MET A 194 10.51 -15.31 13.06
C MET A 194 11.99 -14.96 13.16
N GLU A 195 12.66 -15.58 14.12
CA GLU A 195 14.11 -15.49 14.30
C GLU A 195 14.78 -16.75 13.77
N LEU A 196 15.98 -16.60 13.22
CA LEU A 196 16.78 -17.71 12.76
C LEU A 196 17.29 -18.51 13.99
N PRO A 197 16.84 -19.76 14.21
CA PRO A 197 17.34 -20.52 15.33
C PRO A 197 18.77 -20.96 15.05
N LEU A 198 19.72 -20.38 15.77
CA LEU A 198 21.13 -20.75 15.70
C LEU A 198 21.37 -21.97 16.62
N PRO A 199 22.34 -22.85 16.28
CA PRO A 199 22.73 -23.94 17.18
C PRO A 199 23.14 -23.41 18.55
N ALA A 200 22.71 -24.08 19.62
CA ALA A 200 22.97 -23.66 21.00
C ALA A 200 24.47 -23.47 21.27
N GLU A 201 25.30 -24.41 20.79
CA GLU A 201 26.76 -24.34 20.89
C GLU A 201 27.33 -23.06 20.28
N PHE A 202 26.76 -22.60 19.16
CA PHE A 202 27.18 -21.37 18.52
C PHE A 202 26.79 -20.15 19.36
N ALA A 203 25.57 -20.14 19.91
CA ALA A 203 25.12 -19.06 20.79
C ALA A 203 25.99 -18.95 22.04
N ASP A 204 26.39 -20.08 22.65
CA ASP A 204 27.28 -20.12 23.81
C ASP A 204 28.67 -19.54 23.50
N LEU A 205 29.23 -19.87 22.33
CA LEU A 205 30.53 -19.33 21.89
C LEU A 205 30.50 -17.84 21.59
N VAL A 206 29.39 -17.34 21.04
CA VAL A 206 29.16 -15.90 20.83
C VAL A 206 29.05 -15.19 22.18
N ALA A 207 28.28 -15.75 23.13
CA ALA A 207 28.16 -15.20 24.48
C ALA A 207 29.50 -15.20 25.25
N ALA A 208 30.34 -16.21 25.03
CA ALA A 208 31.69 -16.28 25.58
C ALA A 208 32.69 -15.31 24.91
N GLY A 209 32.31 -14.65 23.81
CA GLY A 209 33.18 -13.74 23.06
C GLY A 209 34.36 -14.43 22.37
N ALA A 210 34.28 -15.76 22.17
CA ALA A 210 35.38 -16.55 21.63
C ALA A 210 35.52 -16.46 20.09
N LEU A 211 34.46 -15.99 19.42
CA LEU A 211 34.37 -15.91 17.96
C LEU A 211 34.58 -14.48 17.45
N GLN A 212 35.42 -14.32 16.44
CA GLN A 212 35.56 -13.06 15.70
C GLN A 212 34.29 -12.75 14.90
N ASP A 213 33.95 -11.46 14.73
CA ASP A 213 32.74 -11.01 14.03
C ASP A 213 32.62 -11.57 12.60
N GLU A 214 33.71 -11.63 11.84
CA GLU A 214 33.71 -12.19 10.48
C GLU A 214 33.31 -13.68 10.46
N LEU A 215 33.80 -14.44 11.44
CA LEU A 215 33.47 -15.85 11.56
C LEU A 215 32.01 -16.03 11.98
N GLN A 216 31.49 -15.16 12.84
CA GLN A 216 30.08 -15.16 13.22
C GLN A 216 29.18 -14.90 11.99
N ARG A 217 29.45 -13.85 11.23
CA ARG A 217 28.69 -13.51 10.01
C ARG A 217 28.72 -14.63 8.97
N SER A 218 29.91 -15.18 8.70
CA SER A 218 30.05 -16.28 7.73
C SER A 218 29.32 -17.56 8.15
N PHE A 219 29.30 -17.88 9.45
CA PHE A 219 28.52 -19.00 9.97
C PHE A 219 27.01 -18.75 9.83
N LYS A 220 26.52 -17.59 10.28
CA LYS A 220 25.10 -17.19 10.14
C LYS A 220 24.64 -17.25 8.67
N ALA A 221 25.46 -16.72 7.75
CA ALA A 221 25.20 -16.77 6.31
C ALA A 221 25.13 -18.21 5.75
N LYS A 222 26.05 -19.09 6.18
CA LYS A 222 26.02 -20.52 5.80
C LYS A 222 24.76 -21.20 6.33
N TRP A 223 24.39 -20.93 7.57
CA TRP A 223 23.22 -21.51 8.23
C TRP A 223 21.91 -21.11 7.52
N VAL A 224 21.72 -19.82 7.24
CA VAL A 224 20.54 -19.35 6.48
C VAL A 224 20.46 -20.00 5.12
N ARG A 225 21.57 -20.13 4.38
CA ARG A 225 21.56 -20.80 3.07
C ARG A 225 21.03 -22.23 3.20
N GLN A 226 21.47 -22.98 4.21
CA GLN A 226 21.00 -24.34 4.45
C GLN A 226 19.50 -24.39 4.79
N VAL A 227 19.03 -23.49 5.66
CA VAL A 227 17.60 -23.39 6.02
C VAL A 227 16.73 -23.04 4.79
N LEU A 228 17.18 -22.09 3.97
CA LEU A 228 16.46 -21.69 2.76
C LEU A 228 16.50 -22.76 1.67
N ASP A 229 17.65 -23.43 1.49
CA ASP A 229 17.78 -24.48 0.48
C ASP A 229 17.00 -25.74 0.87
N ALA A 230 16.89 -26.07 2.16
CA ALA A 230 16.07 -27.17 2.67
C ALA A 230 14.57 -26.96 2.37
N ASN A 231 14.12 -25.71 2.35
CA ASN A 231 12.73 -25.33 2.07
C ASN A 231 12.48 -24.94 0.59
N ASP A 232 13.46 -25.12 -0.30
CA ASP A 232 13.41 -24.69 -1.72
C ASP A 232 13.17 -23.18 -1.92
N TRP A 233 13.64 -22.37 -0.98
CA TRP A 233 13.55 -20.90 -0.99
C TRP A 233 14.87 -20.20 -1.29
N GLY A 234 15.91 -20.98 -1.50
CA GLY A 234 17.15 -20.46 -2.05
C GLY A 234 17.03 -20.06 -3.52
N ARG A 235 18.18 -19.66 -4.06
CA ARG A 235 18.34 -19.05 -5.40
C ARG A 235 17.65 -19.81 -6.54
N ARG A 236 17.54 -21.14 -6.46
CA ARG A 236 16.93 -21.99 -7.50
C ARG A 236 15.48 -21.63 -7.78
N SER A 237 14.76 -21.18 -6.75
CA SER A 237 13.33 -20.87 -6.83
C SER A 237 13.06 -19.35 -6.74
N GLY A 238 14.07 -18.54 -7.04
CA GLY A 238 14.03 -17.08 -6.91
C GLY A 238 14.60 -16.58 -5.57
N ARG A 239 14.14 -15.41 -5.13
CA ARG A 239 14.51 -14.79 -3.85
C ARG A 239 13.33 -14.80 -2.89
N SER A 240 13.58 -14.77 -1.59
CA SER A 240 12.56 -14.57 -0.56
C SER A 240 12.61 -13.17 0.05
N THR A 241 11.47 -12.64 0.46
CA THR A 241 11.40 -11.45 1.32
C THR A 241 10.75 -11.84 2.64
N PHE A 242 11.49 -11.60 3.71
CA PHE A 242 11.03 -11.77 5.08
C PHE A 242 10.50 -10.42 5.58
N ILE A 243 9.31 -10.42 6.15
CA ILE A 243 8.70 -9.24 6.76
C ILE A 243 8.43 -9.54 8.23
N THR A 244 9.05 -8.76 9.11
CA THR A 244 8.91 -8.88 10.57
C THR A 244 8.32 -7.61 11.18
N THR A 245 7.66 -7.75 12.32
CA THR A 245 7.10 -6.63 13.09
C THR A 245 8.22 -5.81 13.75
N SER A 246 9.27 -6.48 14.23
CA SER A 246 10.47 -5.89 14.81
C SER A 246 11.73 -6.41 14.12
N PRO A 247 12.86 -5.69 14.16
CA PRO A 247 14.14 -6.21 13.69
C PRO A 247 14.51 -7.50 14.43
N ARG A 248 15.04 -8.46 13.69
CA ARG A 248 15.52 -9.75 14.20
C ARG A 248 17.00 -9.88 13.84
N ASP A 249 17.90 -9.48 14.75
CA ASP A 249 19.34 -9.33 14.47
C ASP A 249 19.93 -10.53 13.75
N ASN A 250 19.71 -11.75 14.26
CA ASN A 250 20.24 -12.97 13.66
C ASN A 250 19.73 -13.23 12.24
N LEU A 251 18.47 -12.89 11.95
CA LEU A 251 17.89 -13.07 10.62
C LEU A 251 18.38 -11.97 9.66
N PHE A 252 18.38 -10.72 10.11
CA PHE A 252 18.77 -9.55 9.31
C PHE A 252 20.24 -9.61 8.93
N GLU A 253 21.14 -9.80 9.89
CA GLU A 253 22.59 -9.92 9.65
C GLU A 253 22.89 -11.07 8.68
N ALA A 254 22.22 -12.22 8.86
CA ALA A 254 22.46 -13.38 8.04
C ALA A 254 21.97 -13.20 6.59
N LEU A 255 20.87 -12.47 6.38
CA LEU A 255 20.35 -12.17 5.04
C LEU A 255 21.09 -11.02 4.35
N GLU A 256 21.64 -10.07 5.11
CA GLU A 256 22.50 -9.00 4.58
C GLU A 256 23.76 -9.58 3.91
N GLU A 257 24.34 -10.63 4.50
CA GLU A 257 25.46 -11.38 3.94
C GLU A 257 25.08 -12.23 2.70
N VAL A 258 23.79 -12.45 2.44
CA VAL A 258 23.31 -13.33 1.35
C VAL A 258 22.16 -12.69 0.54
N PRO A 259 22.41 -11.54 -0.13
CA PRO A 259 21.37 -10.79 -0.86
C PRO A 259 20.80 -11.54 -2.08
N ASN A 260 21.52 -12.56 -2.55
CA ASN A 260 21.08 -13.42 -3.66
C ASN A 260 20.00 -14.44 -3.28
N TYR A 261 19.85 -14.73 -1.98
CA TYR A 261 18.86 -15.68 -1.47
C TYR A 261 17.59 -14.96 -1.01
N GLY A 262 17.74 -13.83 -0.33
CA GLY A 262 16.60 -13.06 0.13
C GLY A 262 17.00 -11.77 0.82
N ARG A 263 16.02 -11.10 1.41
CA ARG A 263 16.20 -9.94 2.29
C ARG A 263 15.18 -9.98 3.42
N ALA A 264 15.51 -9.38 4.55
CA ALA A 264 14.56 -9.06 5.60
C ALA A 264 14.21 -7.57 5.55
N LEU A 265 12.95 -7.26 5.81
CA LEU A 265 12.42 -5.91 5.93
C LEU A 265 11.56 -5.83 7.19
N GLU A 266 11.62 -4.70 7.87
CA GLU A 266 10.64 -4.35 8.90
C GLU A 266 9.35 -3.88 8.25
N ILE A 267 8.24 -3.94 8.99
CA ILE A 267 6.92 -3.53 8.50
C ILE A 267 6.88 -2.10 7.94
N ASP A 268 7.60 -1.16 8.56
CA ASP A 268 7.62 0.25 8.18
C ASP A 268 8.39 0.51 6.87
N ASP A 269 9.31 -0.38 6.50
CA ASP A 269 10.16 -0.28 5.31
C ASP A 269 9.63 -1.09 4.11
N VAL A 270 8.42 -1.67 4.24
CA VAL A 270 7.79 -2.42 3.14
C VAL A 270 7.04 -1.47 2.22
N ASP A 271 7.22 -1.68 0.91
CA ASP A 271 6.52 -1.00 -0.18
C ASP A 271 5.72 -2.00 -1.04
N VAL A 272 4.78 -1.54 -1.85
CA VAL A 272 4.08 -2.39 -2.85
C VAL A 272 5.06 -3.03 -3.81
N LYS A 273 6.09 -2.28 -4.23
CA LYS A 273 7.19 -2.81 -5.04
C LYS A 273 7.90 -3.97 -4.33
N ASN A 274 8.17 -3.85 -3.03
CA ASN A 274 8.85 -4.88 -2.27
C ASN A 274 8.04 -6.19 -2.22
N LEU A 275 6.71 -6.09 -2.11
CA LEU A 275 5.80 -7.24 -2.17
C LEU A 275 5.82 -7.97 -3.52
N LEU A 276 6.20 -7.31 -4.61
CA LEU A 276 6.12 -7.83 -5.98
C LEU A 276 7.48 -8.24 -6.58
N GLU A 277 8.59 -7.87 -5.94
CA GLU A 277 9.95 -8.08 -6.48
C GLU A 277 10.48 -9.51 -6.36
N THR A 278 10.18 -10.19 -5.25
CA THR A 278 10.77 -11.50 -4.93
C THR A 278 9.87 -12.65 -5.40
N GLY A 279 10.37 -13.88 -5.30
CA GLY A 279 9.59 -15.07 -5.67
C GLY A 279 8.52 -15.39 -4.63
N ARG A 280 8.84 -15.21 -3.34
CA ARG A 280 7.97 -15.53 -2.22
C ARG A 280 8.03 -14.45 -1.14
N LEU A 281 6.92 -14.30 -0.45
CA LEU A 281 6.75 -13.40 0.67
C LEU A 281 6.53 -14.22 1.93
N ILE A 282 7.41 -14.07 2.92
CA ILE A 282 7.35 -14.76 4.20
C ILE A 282 7.11 -13.70 5.26
N VAL A 283 5.96 -13.74 5.92
CA VAL A 283 5.49 -12.64 6.77
C VAL A 283 5.10 -13.18 8.13
N GLU A 284 5.50 -12.49 9.20
CA GLU A 284 4.96 -12.78 10.54
C GLU A 284 3.45 -12.54 10.56
N ARG A 285 2.71 -13.37 11.31
CA ARG A 285 1.25 -13.27 11.43
C ARG A 285 0.81 -11.87 11.89
N GLU A 286 1.46 -11.32 12.90
CA GLU A 286 1.19 -9.96 13.38
C GLU A 286 1.51 -8.90 12.35
N ALA A 287 2.65 -8.99 11.67
CA ALA A 287 3.04 -8.05 10.61
C ALA A 287 2.00 -8.03 9.48
N LEU A 288 1.49 -9.19 9.06
CA LEU A 288 0.44 -9.25 8.04
C LEU A 288 -0.86 -8.57 8.50
N LYS A 289 -1.24 -8.77 9.76
CA LYS A 289 -2.43 -8.14 10.34
C LYS A 289 -2.29 -6.63 10.37
N GLU A 290 -1.16 -6.12 10.82
CA GLU A 290 -0.90 -4.68 10.88
C GLU A 290 -0.80 -4.05 9.48
N LEU A 291 -0.19 -4.74 8.50
CA LEU A 291 -0.18 -4.31 7.10
C LEU A 291 -1.59 -4.18 6.51
N ILE A 292 -2.49 -5.11 6.82
CA ILE A 292 -3.87 -5.06 6.33
C ILE A 292 -4.66 -3.97 7.07
N GLU A 293 -4.47 -3.83 8.38
CA GLU A 293 -5.16 -2.82 9.19
C GLU A 293 -4.75 -1.38 8.85
N SER A 294 -3.49 -1.17 8.46
CA SER A 294 -2.99 0.13 7.98
C SER A 294 -3.52 0.50 6.59
N HIS A 295 -3.75 -0.51 5.72
CA HIS A 295 -4.16 -0.37 4.32
C HIS A 295 -5.62 -0.77 4.03
N GLN A 296 -6.54 -0.45 4.95
CA GLN A 296 -7.99 -0.73 4.78
C GLN A 296 -8.87 0.52 4.61
N SER A 297 -8.31 1.70 4.28
CA SER A 297 -9.10 2.96 4.24
C SER A 297 -10.21 2.99 3.17
N ASP A 298 -10.14 2.09 2.19
CA ASP A 298 -11.16 1.86 1.17
C ASP A 298 -12.33 1.00 1.69
N LEU A 299 -12.10 0.14 2.69
CA LEU A 299 -13.13 -0.70 3.30
C LEU A 299 -13.78 -0.04 4.51
N VAL A 300 -12.95 0.53 5.38
CA VAL A 300 -13.36 1.12 6.65
C VAL A 300 -13.07 2.62 6.58
N ALA A 301 -14.12 3.42 6.53
CA ALA A 301 -13.98 4.86 6.63
C ALA A 301 -13.61 5.24 8.08
N ARG A 302 -12.56 6.04 8.26
CA ARG A 302 -12.19 6.61 9.58
C ARG A 302 -13.17 7.69 10.09
N VAL A 303 -14.19 8.03 9.30
CA VAL A 303 -15.20 9.02 9.70
C VAL A 303 -16.22 8.33 10.61
N PHE A 304 -16.22 8.71 11.88
CA PHE A 304 -17.25 8.33 12.84
C PHE A 304 -18.56 9.03 12.49
N VAL A 305 -19.36 8.40 11.63
CA VAL A 305 -20.76 8.79 11.44
C VAL A 305 -21.57 7.97 12.44
N THR A 306 -22.41 8.63 13.25
CA THR A 306 -23.37 8.03 14.20
C THR A 306 -24.51 7.28 13.50
N ASN A 307 -24.22 6.56 12.41
CA ASN A 307 -25.19 5.83 11.63
C ASN A 307 -24.87 4.32 11.70
N PRO A 308 -25.74 3.48 12.31
CA PRO A 308 -25.49 2.05 12.51
C PRO A 308 -25.43 1.22 11.23
N ALA A 309 -25.68 1.83 10.05
CA ALA A 309 -25.72 1.16 8.75
C ALA A 309 -24.37 1.12 8.00
N LEU A 310 -23.30 1.70 8.55
CA LEU A 310 -21.98 1.62 7.90
C LEU A 310 -21.38 0.21 8.03
N PRO A 311 -20.67 -0.28 6.99
CA PRO A 311 -20.10 -1.61 7.01
C PRO A 311 -19.05 -1.71 8.13
N ARG A 312 -19.29 -2.64 9.05
CA ARG A 312 -18.32 -3.04 10.08
C ARG A 312 -17.04 -3.51 9.38
N ALA A 313 -15.89 -3.30 10.02
CA ALA A 313 -14.61 -3.79 9.51
C ALA A 313 -14.74 -5.29 9.15
N PRO A 314 -14.31 -5.70 7.95
CA PRO A 314 -14.40 -7.09 7.55
C PRO A 314 -13.50 -7.96 8.45
N GLU A 315 -13.95 -9.18 8.73
CA GLU A 315 -13.23 -10.09 9.62
C GLU A 315 -11.78 -10.34 9.13
N SER A 316 -10.82 -10.17 10.03
CA SER A 316 -9.38 -10.42 9.82
C SER A 316 -8.83 -11.28 10.96
N GLY A 317 -8.12 -12.36 10.62
CA GLY A 317 -7.43 -13.21 11.60
C GLY A 317 -8.34 -13.97 12.57
N LYS A 318 -9.56 -14.37 12.14
CA LYS A 318 -10.43 -15.19 12.97
C LYS A 318 -9.94 -16.63 12.96
N VAL A 319 -9.61 -17.16 14.13
CA VAL A 319 -9.07 -18.52 14.28
C VAL A 319 -10.15 -19.55 13.97
N LEU A 320 -9.84 -20.48 13.08
CA LEU A 320 -10.71 -21.61 12.73
C LEU A 320 -10.28 -22.91 13.41
N VAL A 321 -8.97 -23.16 13.45
CA VAL A 321 -8.35 -24.35 14.04
C VAL A 321 -7.13 -23.89 14.82
N GLU A 322 -7.04 -24.32 16.08
CA GLU A 322 -5.86 -24.15 16.95
C GLU A 322 -4.94 -25.36 16.92
#